data_AF-A0A973D0D0-F1
#
_entry.id   AF-A0A973D0D0-F1
#
_cell.length_a   1.000
_cell.length_b   1.000
_cell.length_c   1.000
_cell.angle_alpha   90.00
_cell.angle_beta   90.00
_cell.angle_gamma   90.00
#
_symmetry.space_group_name_H-M   'P 1'
#
loop_
_entity.id
_entity.type
_entity.pdbx_description
1 polymer ?
#
loop_
_entity_poly.entity_id
_entity_poly.type
_entity_poly.pdbx_seq_one_letter_code
_entity_poly.pdbx_strand_id
1 'polypeptide(L)'
;MNPRDRELGMNRRISRRDLLQGMGALSACTLVPGKALADKMLALERAGAEPAGYPPALTGMRGNHVGSYEVAHQLARQNRQDWGAVQEPDPDTYDLVVVGGGVSGLAAAHFYRKENPKARILILENHDDFGGHAKRNEFQAGGRTVLSYGGSQTLEEPSSFGDVAAQLLRELSVDMKRFETSYDQEFFKRNKLAGGMYFNRESWGVDRMVPFDMEVFQSTLPLAPSTL
;
A
#
# COMPACT_ATOMS: atom_id res chain seq x y z
N MET A 1 2.35 21.82 34.16
CA MET A 1 3.56 21.53 33.36
C MET A 1 4.74 21.59 34.30
N ASN A 2 5.48 20.49 34.43
CA ASN A 2 6.58 20.38 35.38
C ASN A 2 7.85 21.08 34.80
N PRO A 3 8.91 21.28 35.61
CA PRO A 3 10.14 21.95 35.14
C PRO A 3 10.84 21.25 33.96
N ARG A 4 10.80 19.91 33.89
CA ARG A 4 11.37 19.12 32.79
C ARG A 4 10.62 19.34 31.47
N ASP A 5 9.30 19.45 31.51
CA ASP A 5 8.49 19.73 30.32
C ASP A 5 8.81 21.11 29.72
N ARG A 6 9.23 22.07 30.56
CA ARG A 6 9.69 23.40 30.12
C ARG A 6 11.09 23.36 29.50
N GLU A 7 12.02 22.59 30.06
CA GLU A 7 13.35 22.39 29.46
C GLU A 7 13.26 21.69 28.10
N LEU A 8 12.34 20.72 27.95
CA LEU A 8 12.07 20.03 26.67
C LEU A 8 11.34 20.91 25.65
N GLY A 9 11.00 22.16 25.99
CA GLY A 9 10.38 23.11 25.06
C GLY A 9 8.93 22.80 24.71
N MET A 10 8.25 21.93 25.47
CA MET A 10 6.85 21.51 25.24
C MET A 10 5.83 22.64 25.40
N ASN A 11 6.26 23.79 25.92
CA ASN A 11 5.49 25.02 26.03
C ASN A 11 5.60 25.94 24.80
N ARG A 12 6.38 25.57 23.80
CA ARG A 12 6.52 26.33 22.55
C ARG A 12 5.60 25.75 21.49
N ARG A 13 4.86 26.61 20.78
CA ARG A 13 4.07 26.18 19.61
C ARG A 13 5.03 25.72 18.52
N ILE A 14 4.93 24.45 18.12
CA ILE A 14 5.63 23.91 16.95
C ILE A 14 4.80 24.23 15.71
N SER A 15 5.32 25.10 14.84
CA SER A 15 4.66 25.42 13.58
C SER A 15 5.02 24.38 12.50
N ARG A 16 4.21 24.27 11.44
CA ARG A 16 4.51 23.40 10.28
C ARG A 16 5.90 23.71 9.68
N ARG A 17 6.37 24.95 9.78
CA ARG A 17 7.69 25.37 9.29
C ARG A 17 8.83 24.81 10.15
N ASP A 18 8.65 24.73 11.46
CA ASP A 18 9.65 24.19 12.37
C ASP A 18 9.84 22.68 12.16
N LEU A 19 8.75 21.95 11.89
CA LEU A 19 8.79 20.54 11.51
C LEU A 19 9.52 20.32 10.17
N LEU A 20 9.20 21.12 9.15
CA LEU A 20 9.80 21.02 7.82
C LEU A 20 11.28 21.44 7.80
N GLN A 21 11.67 22.44 8.59
CA GLN A 21 13.08 22.82 8.73
C GLN A 21 13.88 21.76 9.52
N GLY A 22 13.26 21.10 10.51
CA GLY A 22 13.85 19.96 11.22
C GLY A 22 14.12 18.74 10.32
N MET A 23 13.19 18.42 9.41
CA MET A 23 13.40 17.40 8.37
C MET A 23 14.37 17.87 7.28
N GLY A 24 14.39 19.17 6.98
CA GLY A 24 15.35 19.79 6.05
C GLY A 24 16.81 19.69 6.53
N ALA A 25 17.06 19.73 7.84
CA ALA A 25 18.40 19.54 8.40
C ALA A 25 18.94 18.11 8.20
N LEU A 26 18.07 17.10 8.17
CA LEU A 26 18.45 15.72 7.77
C LEU A 26 18.81 15.63 6.28
N SER A 27 18.32 16.57 5.47
CA SER A 27 18.60 16.64 4.03
C SER A 27 19.95 17.30 3.73
N ALA A 28 20.59 17.95 4.70
CA ALA A 28 21.90 18.58 4.53
C ALA A 28 23.08 17.58 4.48
N CYS A 29 22.83 16.31 4.82
CA CYS A 29 23.84 15.24 4.75
C CYS A 29 23.94 14.55 3.37
N THR A 30 23.18 14.99 2.35
CA THR A 30 23.19 14.36 1.00
C THR A 30 23.81 15.25 -0.07
N LEU A 31 24.92 15.94 0.26
CA LEU A 31 25.79 16.66 -0.70
C LEU A 31 26.59 15.70 -1.62
N VAL A 32 25.90 14.75 -2.24
CA VAL A 32 26.35 13.79 -3.28
C VAL A 32 25.24 13.81 -4.35
N PRO A 33 25.51 13.79 -5.67
CA PRO A 33 24.68 14.46 -6.69
C PRO A 33 23.26 13.89 -6.82
N GLY A 34 22.35 14.39 -5.97
CA GLY A 34 21.00 13.87 -5.80
C GLY A 34 20.10 14.12 -7.01
N LYS A 35 20.35 15.18 -7.79
CA LYS A 35 19.58 15.42 -9.01
C LYS A 35 19.93 14.44 -10.12
N ALA A 36 21.20 14.12 -10.32
CA ALA A 36 21.61 13.14 -11.33
C ALA A 36 21.20 11.72 -10.94
N LEU A 37 21.19 11.40 -9.64
CA LEU A 37 20.70 10.11 -9.13
C LEU A 37 19.17 10.03 -9.21
N ALA A 38 18.44 11.09 -8.82
CA ALA A 38 16.99 11.15 -8.95
C ALA A 38 16.55 11.11 -10.42
N ASP A 39 17.19 11.88 -11.30
CA ASP A 39 16.93 11.87 -12.74
C ASP A 39 17.24 10.48 -13.34
N LYS A 40 18.28 9.79 -12.85
CA LYS A 40 18.57 8.40 -13.25
C LYS A 40 17.59 7.38 -12.68
N MET A 41 17.09 7.56 -11.45
CA MET A 41 16.05 6.69 -10.86
C MET A 41 14.71 6.88 -11.59
N LEU A 42 14.32 8.12 -11.90
CA LEU A 42 13.15 8.41 -12.74
C LEU A 42 13.32 7.86 -14.17
N ALA A 43 14.52 7.94 -14.74
CA ALA A 43 14.81 7.35 -16.04
C ALA A 43 14.78 5.81 -15.99
N LEU A 44 15.19 5.19 -14.88
CA LEU A 44 15.13 3.74 -14.68
C LEU A 44 13.69 3.26 -14.47
N GLU A 45 12.86 4.02 -13.73
CA GLU A 45 11.41 3.79 -13.64
C GLU A 45 10.73 3.88 -15.01
N ARG A 46 11.17 4.82 -15.86
CA ARG A 46 10.69 4.95 -17.25
C ARG A 46 11.23 3.87 -18.19
N ALA A 47 12.45 3.39 -17.98
CA ALA A 47 13.09 2.37 -18.81
C ALA A 47 12.70 0.93 -18.42
N GLY A 48 12.11 0.72 -17.24
CA GLY A 48 11.45 -0.52 -16.84
C GLY A 48 10.05 -0.71 -17.45
N ALA A 49 9.61 0.22 -18.30
CA ALA A 49 8.35 0.14 -19.01
C ALA A 49 8.52 -0.65 -20.32
N GLU A 50 8.31 -1.97 -20.26
CA GLU A 50 7.71 -2.79 -21.32
C GLU A 50 7.10 -4.04 -20.65
N PRO A 51 5.83 -4.42 -20.89
CA PRO A 51 4.85 -3.82 -21.81
C PRO A 51 3.98 -2.79 -21.11
N ALA A 52 3.64 -1.71 -21.83
CA ALA A 52 2.52 -0.86 -21.50
C ALA A 52 1.22 -1.71 -21.48
N GLY A 53 0.79 -2.18 -20.30
CA GLY A 53 -0.46 -2.91 -20.17
C GLY A 53 -0.60 -3.87 -18.99
N TYR A 54 0.46 -4.15 -18.22
CA TYR A 54 0.35 -5.05 -17.07
C TYR A 54 0.99 -4.49 -15.77
N PRO A 55 0.26 -3.62 -15.06
CA PRO A 55 0.75 -2.97 -13.85
C PRO A 55 1.30 -3.91 -12.75
N PRO A 56 0.77 -5.13 -12.53
CA PRO A 56 1.27 -6.02 -11.47
C PRO A 56 2.74 -6.44 -11.64
N ALA A 57 3.27 -6.49 -12.86
CA ALA A 57 4.66 -6.85 -13.12
C ALA A 57 5.65 -5.67 -13.03
N LEU A 58 5.15 -4.45 -12.86
CA LEU A 58 6.00 -3.27 -12.74
C LEU A 58 6.74 -3.28 -11.40
N THR A 59 8.00 -2.89 -11.45
CA THR A 59 8.88 -2.81 -10.28
C THR A 59 9.00 -1.36 -9.78
N GLY A 60 9.65 -1.15 -8.62
CA GLY A 60 9.79 0.18 -8.01
C GLY A 60 8.69 0.51 -6.99
N MET A 61 8.54 1.79 -6.64
CA MET A 61 7.49 2.23 -5.71
C MET A 61 6.17 2.42 -6.45
N ARG A 62 5.25 1.45 -6.27
CA ARG A 62 4.01 1.30 -7.05
C ARG A 62 2.72 1.83 -6.38
N GLY A 63 2.83 2.46 -5.21
CA GLY A 63 1.69 3.04 -4.48
C GLY A 63 1.15 4.30 -5.17
N ASN A 64 1.00 5.38 -4.40
CA ASN A 64 0.78 6.69 -5.01
C ASN A 64 2.00 7.04 -5.87
N HIS A 65 1.79 7.20 -7.18
CA HIS A 65 2.85 7.47 -8.15
C HIS A 65 2.64 8.84 -8.79
N VAL A 66 3.67 9.35 -9.46
CA VAL A 66 3.55 10.57 -10.27
C VAL A 66 2.39 10.39 -11.25
N GLY A 67 1.43 11.31 -11.23
CA GLY A 67 0.16 11.27 -11.95
C GLY A 67 -1.06 10.98 -11.07
N SER A 68 -0.93 10.21 -9.98
CA SER A 68 -2.10 9.79 -9.18
C SER A 68 -2.54 10.80 -8.12
N TYR A 69 -1.67 11.72 -7.68
CA TYR A 69 -1.94 12.60 -6.53
C TYR A 69 -1.96 14.10 -6.87
N GLU A 70 -1.55 14.49 -8.07
CA GLU A 70 -1.34 15.88 -8.47
C GLU A 70 -2.65 16.65 -8.47
N VAL A 71 -3.72 16.06 -8.99
CA VAL A 71 -5.05 16.68 -9.03
C VAL A 71 -5.57 16.91 -7.60
N ALA A 72 -5.43 15.91 -6.73
CA ALA A 72 -5.82 16.03 -5.31
C ALA A 72 -4.99 17.13 -4.61
N HIS A 73 -3.69 17.22 -4.88
CA HIS A 73 -2.85 18.29 -4.35
C HIS A 73 -3.18 19.67 -4.91
N GLN A 74 -3.54 19.79 -6.20
CA GLN A 74 -3.99 21.05 -6.78
C GLN A 74 -5.23 21.57 -6.06
N LEU A 75 -6.21 20.70 -5.82
CA LEU A 75 -7.39 21.06 -5.04
C LEU A 75 -7.02 21.42 -3.59
N ALA A 76 -6.38 20.50 -2.86
CA ALA A 76 -6.19 20.63 -1.41
C ALA A 76 -5.11 21.64 -1.00
N ARG A 77 -4.07 21.84 -1.82
CA ARG A 77 -2.91 22.67 -1.47
C ARG A 77 -2.80 23.94 -2.29
N GLN A 78 -3.32 23.95 -3.52
CA GLN A 78 -3.24 25.10 -4.42
C GLN A 78 -4.58 25.82 -4.57
N ASN A 79 -5.65 25.32 -3.93
CA ASN A 79 -7.01 25.85 -4.02
C ASN A 79 -7.48 26.00 -5.48
N ARG A 80 -7.06 25.07 -6.35
CA ARG A 80 -7.58 24.99 -7.71
C ARG A 80 -9.04 24.53 -7.63
N GLN A 81 -9.95 25.33 -8.18
CA GLN A 81 -11.39 25.02 -8.21
C GLN A 81 -11.94 24.87 -9.63
N ASP A 82 -11.11 25.12 -10.65
CA ASP A 82 -11.49 25.04 -12.06
C ASP A 82 -10.52 24.15 -12.84
N TRP A 83 -11.08 23.25 -13.65
CA TRP A 83 -10.36 22.32 -14.54
C TRP A 83 -10.56 22.62 -16.03
N GLY A 84 -11.20 23.75 -16.35
CA GLY A 84 -11.50 24.17 -17.71
C GLY A 84 -12.82 23.60 -18.22
N ALA A 85 -13.21 24.06 -19.41
CA ALA A 85 -14.38 23.51 -20.10
C ALA A 85 -14.14 22.05 -20.51
N VAL A 86 -15.19 21.23 -20.41
CA VAL A 86 -15.20 19.85 -20.92
C VAL A 86 -14.99 19.90 -22.44
N GLN A 87 -13.88 19.31 -22.90
CA GLN A 87 -13.52 19.32 -24.33
C GLN A 87 -14.20 18.17 -25.08
N GLU A 88 -14.24 16.99 -24.46
CA GLU A 88 -14.77 15.76 -25.02
C GLU A 88 -15.77 15.18 -24.03
N PRO A 89 -17.05 15.60 -24.10
CA PRO A 89 -18.07 15.01 -23.25
C PRO A 89 -18.27 13.56 -23.68
N ASP A 90 -18.25 12.65 -22.71
CA ASP A 90 -18.67 11.29 -22.94
C ASP A 90 -20.17 11.29 -23.30
N PRO A 91 -20.56 10.86 -24.52
CA PRO A 91 -21.96 10.88 -24.94
C PRO A 91 -22.80 9.81 -24.21
N ASP A 92 -22.15 8.91 -23.48
CA ASP A 92 -22.80 7.77 -22.87
C ASP A 92 -23.50 8.13 -21.56
N THR A 93 -24.60 7.42 -21.32
CA THR A 93 -25.31 7.47 -20.03
C THR A 93 -24.97 6.23 -19.22
N TYR A 94 -24.61 6.46 -17.96
CA TYR A 94 -24.29 5.40 -16.99
C TYR A 94 -25.35 5.33 -15.91
N ASP A 95 -25.75 4.12 -15.55
CA ASP A 95 -26.70 3.88 -14.44
C ASP A 95 -26.01 4.07 -13.07
N LEU A 96 -24.68 3.89 -13.03
CA LEU A 96 -23.86 4.09 -11.85
C LEU A 96 -22.47 4.61 -12.25
N VAL A 97 -21.99 5.64 -11.54
CA VAL A 97 -20.60 6.07 -11.58
C VAL A 97 -19.94 5.78 -10.23
N VAL A 98 -18.83 5.06 -10.25
CA VAL A 98 -18.04 4.72 -9.07
C VAL A 98 -16.70 5.44 -9.16
N VAL A 99 -16.37 6.22 -8.14
CA VAL A 99 -15.06 6.87 -8.02
C VAL A 99 -14.17 6.06 -7.07
N GLY A 100 -13.14 5.44 -7.64
CA GLY A 100 -12.21 4.54 -6.97
C GLY A 100 -12.45 3.07 -7.35
N GLY A 101 -11.46 2.45 -7.98
CA GLY A 101 -11.43 1.03 -8.35
C GLY A 101 -10.91 0.12 -7.24
N GLY A 102 -11.00 0.52 -5.97
CA GLY A 102 -10.65 -0.30 -4.81
C GLY A 102 -11.72 -1.35 -4.47
N VAL A 103 -11.46 -2.17 -3.45
CA VAL A 103 -12.38 -3.24 -3.00
C VAL A 103 -13.81 -2.72 -2.77
N SER A 104 -13.97 -1.55 -2.15
CA SER A 104 -15.29 -0.96 -1.90
C SER A 104 -16.01 -0.53 -3.18
N GLY A 105 -15.29 0.10 -4.13
CA GLY A 105 -15.88 0.54 -5.38
C GLY A 105 -16.22 -0.62 -6.31
N LEU A 106 -15.34 -1.62 -6.39
CA LEU A 106 -15.58 -2.86 -7.12
C LEU A 106 -16.74 -3.65 -6.51
N ALA A 107 -16.85 -3.72 -5.18
CA ALA A 107 -17.98 -4.35 -4.51
C ALA A 107 -19.29 -3.61 -4.82
N ALA A 108 -19.31 -2.27 -4.77
CA ALA A 108 -20.48 -1.48 -5.12
C ALA A 108 -20.92 -1.74 -6.57
N ALA A 109 -19.98 -1.72 -7.52
CA ALA A 109 -20.25 -2.04 -8.92
C ALA A 109 -20.78 -3.47 -9.10
N HIS A 110 -20.18 -4.45 -8.41
CA HIS A 110 -20.59 -5.86 -8.45
C HIS A 110 -22.01 -6.06 -7.94
N PHE A 111 -22.32 -5.58 -6.74
CA PHE A 111 -23.65 -5.72 -6.15
C PHE A 111 -24.72 -4.97 -6.95
N TYR A 112 -24.41 -3.76 -7.44
CA TYR A 112 -25.33 -3.02 -8.30
C TYR A 112 -25.63 -3.76 -9.60
N ARG A 113 -24.61 -4.33 -10.27
CA ARG A 113 -24.80 -5.10 -11.50
C ARG A 113 -25.52 -6.42 -11.27
N LYS A 114 -25.40 -7.01 -10.07
CA LYS A 114 -26.15 -8.21 -9.69
C LYS A 114 -27.65 -7.95 -9.63
N GLU A 115 -28.05 -6.81 -9.10
CA GLU A 115 -29.46 -6.37 -9.06
C GLU A 115 -29.93 -5.82 -10.41
N ASN A 116 -29.01 -5.26 -11.20
CA ASN A 116 -29.29 -4.62 -12.50
C ASN A 116 -28.38 -5.22 -13.59
N PRO A 117 -28.69 -6.41 -14.14
CA PRO A 117 -27.77 -7.14 -15.04
C PRO A 117 -27.39 -6.42 -16.33
N LYS A 118 -28.19 -5.43 -16.74
CA LYS A 118 -27.96 -4.60 -17.94
C LYS A 118 -27.35 -3.23 -17.62
N ALA A 119 -27.08 -2.95 -16.35
CA ALA A 119 -26.56 -1.66 -15.93
C ALA A 119 -25.21 -1.36 -16.58
N ARG A 120 -25.09 -0.15 -17.09
CA ARG A 120 -23.84 0.40 -17.60
C ARG A 120 -23.16 1.19 -16.48
N ILE A 121 -22.02 0.69 -16.02
CA ILE A 121 -21.32 1.24 -14.85
C ILE A 121 -19.98 1.82 -15.30
N LEU A 122 -19.73 3.08 -14.98
CA LEU A 122 -18.43 3.73 -15.14
C LEU A 122 -17.65 3.63 -13.83
N ILE A 123 -16.43 3.11 -13.87
CA ILE A 123 -15.51 3.08 -12.73
C ILE A 123 -14.32 3.97 -13.07
N LEU A 124 -14.08 4.97 -12.23
CA LEU A 124 -12.97 5.91 -12.38
C LEU A 124 -11.88 5.56 -11.37
N GLU A 125 -10.69 5.22 -11.86
CA GLU A 125 -9.51 4.90 -11.05
C GLU A 125 -8.35 5.80 -11.47
N ASN A 126 -7.71 6.44 -10.51
CA ASN A 126 -6.63 7.40 -10.76
C ASN A 126 -5.25 6.72 -10.83
N HIS A 127 -5.16 5.45 -10.46
CA HIS A 127 -3.97 4.64 -10.65
C HIS A 127 -4.03 3.88 -11.97
N ASP A 128 -2.88 3.36 -12.37
CA ASP A 128 -2.72 2.49 -13.52
C ASP A 128 -3.28 1.06 -13.35
N ASP A 129 -3.74 0.70 -12.14
CA ASP A 129 -4.37 -0.58 -11.82
C ASP A 129 -5.52 -0.41 -10.82
N PHE A 130 -6.46 -1.34 -10.83
CA PHE A 130 -7.55 -1.45 -9.86
C PHE A 130 -7.12 -2.24 -8.61
N GLY A 131 -7.98 -2.32 -7.60
CA GLY A 131 -7.77 -3.07 -6.36
C GLY A 131 -7.45 -2.19 -5.14
N GLY A 132 -7.07 -0.93 -5.34
CA GLY A 132 -6.77 0.00 -4.25
C GLY A 132 -5.62 -0.52 -3.36
N HIS A 133 -5.83 -0.60 -2.04
CA HIS A 133 -4.84 -1.18 -1.13
C HIS A 133 -4.61 -2.68 -1.35
N ALA A 134 -5.55 -3.40 -1.97
CA ALA A 134 -5.46 -4.83 -2.22
C ALA A 134 -4.85 -5.16 -3.61
N LYS A 135 -4.03 -4.26 -4.17
CA LYS A 135 -3.27 -4.50 -5.40
C LYS A 135 -2.30 -5.67 -5.26
N ARG A 136 -2.02 -6.32 -6.38
CA ARG A 136 -1.04 -7.41 -6.49
C ARG A 136 0.25 -6.90 -7.10
N ASN A 137 1.37 -7.33 -6.53
CA ASN A 137 2.70 -7.16 -7.11
C ASN A 137 3.24 -8.54 -7.54
N GLU A 138 3.94 -8.59 -8.67
CA GLU A 138 4.54 -9.80 -9.21
C GLU A 138 6.06 -9.61 -9.38
N PHE A 139 6.81 -10.60 -8.91
CA PHE A 139 8.27 -10.59 -8.97
C PHE A 139 8.78 -11.86 -9.63
N GLN A 140 9.87 -11.78 -10.38
CA GLN A 140 10.60 -12.95 -10.84
C GLN A 140 11.75 -13.25 -9.87
N ALA A 141 11.72 -14.40 -9.22
CA ALA A 141 12.75 -14.79 -8.26
C ALA A 141 13.04 -16.29 -8.33
N GLY A 142 14.25 -16.67 -8.74
CA GLY A 142 14.65 -18.09 -8.82
C GLY A 142 13.90 -18.88 -9.89
N GLY A 143 13.58 -18.25 -11.03
CA GLY A 143 12.88 -18.90 -12.16
C GLY A 143 11.37 -19.07 -11.96
N ARG A 144 10.79 -18.46 -10.93
CA ARG A 144 9.35 -18.49 -10.65
C ARG A 144 8.78 -17.08 -10.46
N THR A 145 7.49 -16.94 -10.80
CA THR A 145 6.69 -15.76 -10.44
C THR A 145 6.29 -15.85 -8.96
N VAL A 146 6.63 -14.82 -8.19
CA VAL A 146 6.24 -14.65 -6.80
C VAL A 146 5.18 -13.55 -6.74
N LEU A 147 4.00 -13.89 -6.23
CA LEU A 147 2.94 -12.92 -5.97
C LEU A 147 3.11 -12.32 -4.58
N SER A 148 2.96 -11.01 -4.48
CA SER A 148 2.99 -10.28 -3.21
C SER A 148 1.87 -9.24 -3.18
N TYR A 149 1.64 -8.68 -1.99
CA TYR A 149 0.65 -7.63 -1.77
C TYR A 149 1.23 -6.24 -2.06
N GLY A 150 0.40 -5.35 -2.59
CA GLY A 150 0.68 -3.92 -2.74
C GLY A 150 0.33 -3.08 -1.52
N GLY A 151 -0.36 -3.68 -0.54
CA GLY A 151 -0.74 -3.02 0.72
C GLY A 151 -1.45 -3.97 1.69
N SER A 152 -2.67 -4.39 1.37
CA SER A 152 -3.45 -5.34 2.16
C SER A 152 -2.82 -6.72 2.12
N GLN A 153 -2.27 -7.17 3.25
CA GLN A 153 -1.47 -8.39 3.33
C GLN A 153 -2.29 -9.64 3.63
N THR A 154 -3.24 -9.58 4.56
CA THR A 154 -3.95 -10.74 5.09
C THR A 154 -5.45 -10.47 5.24
N LEU A 155 -6.23 -11.57 5.27
CA LEU A 155 -7.58 -11.58 5.81
C LEU A 155 -7.46 -11.92 7.30
N GLU A 156 -7.62 -10.91 8.15
CA GLU A 156 -7.64 -11.11 9.60
C GLU A 156 -8.98 -11.72 10.02
N GLU A 157 -8.92 -12.82 10.77
CA GLU A 157 -10.07 -13.55 11.32
C GLU A 157 -11.26 -13.71 10.34
N PRO A 158 -11.07 -14.39 9.20
CA PRO A 158 -12.12 -14.49 8.19
C PRO A 158 -13.39 -15.23 8.67
N SER A 159 -13.28 -16.01 9.75
CA SER A 159 -14.43 -16.62 10.43
C SER A 159 -15.40 -15.61 11.02
N SER A 160 -14.95 -14.39 11.29
CA SER A 160 -15.75 -13.28 11.84
C SER A 160 -16.38 -12.40 10.77
N PHE A 161 -16.17 -12.70 9.48
CA PHE A 161 -16.77 -11.92 8.40
C PHE A 161 -18.29 -12.08 8.39
N GLY A 162 -19.01 -10.96 8.29
CA GLY A 162 -20.46 -10.98 8.13
C GLY A 162 -20.88 -11.67 6.83
N ASP A 163 -22.16 -12.06 6.76
CA ASP A 163 -22.70 -12.88 5.67
C ASP A 163 -22.42 -12.31 4.28
N VAL A 164 -22.51 -10.99 4.12
CA VAL A 164 -22.26 -10.31 2.84
C VAL A 164 -20.82 -10.53 2.35
N ALA A 165 -19.84 -10.35 3.22
CA ALA A 165 -18.43 -10.51 2.86
C ALA A 165 -18.08 -11.99 2.64
N ALA A 166 -18.57 -12.87 3.52
CA ALA A 166 -18.36 -14.31 3.38
C ALA A 166 -18.99 -14.86 2.09
N GLN A 167 -20.18 -14.36 1.72
CA GLN A 167 -20.84 -14.71 0.47
C GLN A 167 -20.05 -14.20 -0.74
N LEU A 168 -19.59 -12.94 -0.72
CA LEU A 168 -18.78 -12.38 -1.80
C LEU A 168 -17.52 -13.21 -2.05
N LEU A 169 -16.80 -13.61 -1.00
CA LEU A 169 -15.61 -14.46 -1.14
C LEU A 169 -15.94 -15.82 -1.76
N ARG A 170 -17.07 -16.44 -1.40
CA ARG A 170 -17.54 -17.68 -2.03
C ARG A 170 -17.90 -17.48 -3.50
N GLU A 171 -18.60 -16.39 -3.83
CA GLU A 171 -18.95 -16.04 -5.22
C GLU A 171 -17.71 -15.80 -6.09
N LEU A 172 -16.66 -15.21 -5.51
CA LEU A 172 -15.36 -15.03 -6.13
C LEU A 172 -14.49 -16.32 -6.13
N SER A 173 -15.04 -17.45 -5.68
CA SER A 173 -14.36 -18.75 -5.61
C SER A 173 -13.08 -18.74 -4.77
N VAL A 174 -13.03 -17.90 -3.72
CA VAL A 174 -11.91 -17.87 -2.78
C VAL A 174 -12.00 -19.09 -1.86
N ASP A 175 -11.09 -20.03 -2.03
CA ASP A 175 -10.97 -21.21 -1.15
C ASP A 175 -10.20 -20.87 0.13
N MET A 176 -10.95 -20.57 1.17
CA MET A 176 -10.39 -20.21 2.48
C MET A 176 -9.65 -21.38 3.15
N LYS A 177 -9.99 -22.64 2.83
CA LYS A 177 -9.33 -23.82 3.41
C LYS A 177 -7.90 -23.97 2.90
N ARG A 178 -7.60 -23.45 1.71
CA ARG A 178 -6.24 -23.46 1.15
C ARG A 178 -5.23 -22.75 2.08
N PHE A 179 -5.67 -21.76 2.86
CA PHE A 179 -4.80 -21.06 3.80
C PHE A 179 -4.34 -21.94 4.97
N GLU A 180 -5.06 -23.02 5.31
CA GLU A 180 -4.63 -23.95 6.37
C GLU A 180 -3.29 -24.64 6.05
N THR A 181 -2.98 -24.81 4.77
CA THR A 181 -1.76 -25.51 4.30
C THR A 181 -0.76 -24.61 3.57
N SER A 182 -1.11 -23.34 3.32
CA SER A 182 -0.26 -22.41 2.55
C SER A 182 0.82 -21.72 3.39
N TYR A 183 0.73 -21.79 4.72
CA TYR A 183 1.69 -21.21 5.65
C TYR A 183 2.49 -22.31 6.38
N ASP A 184 3.80 -22.14 6.46
CA ASP A 184 4.65 -23.00 7.30
C ASP A 184 4.59 -22.49 8.74
N GLN A 185 3.56 -22.93 9.46
CA GLN A 185 3.35 -22.52 10.86
C GLN A 185 4.46 -22.99 11.80
N GLU A 186 5.24 -23.99 11.41
CA GLU A 186 6.33 -24.53 12.23
C GLU A 186 7.70 -23.95 11.86
N PHE A 187 7.80 -23.06 10.86
CA PHE A 187 9.08 -22.54 10.36
C PHE A 187 9.95 -21.97 11.47
N PHE A 188 9.40 -21.03 12.27
CA PHE A 188 10.16 -20.34 13.30
C PHE A 188 10.57 -21.29 14.43
N LYS A 189 9.64 -22.15 14.88
CA LYS A 189 9.90 -23.16 15.90
C LYS A 189 10.97 -24.16 15.47
N ARG A 190 10.88 -24.67 14.24
CA ARG A 190 11.84 -25.60 13.65
C ARG A 190 13.24 -24.99 13.54
N ASN A 191 13.34 -23.69 13.27
CA ASN A 191 14.60 -22.96 13.16
C ASN A 191 15.05 -22.29 14.48
N LYS A 192 14.32 -22.48 15.58
CA LYS A 192 14.58 -21.83 16.89
C LYS A 192 14.71 -20.30 16.79
N LEU A 193 13.91 -19.70 15.90
CA LEU A 193 13.83 -18.25 15.71
C LEU A 193 12.75 -17.64 16.60
N ALA A 194 13.00 -16.45 17.12
CA ALA A 194 12.06 -15.70 17.96
C ALA A 194 12.21 -14.19 17.73
N GLY A 195 11.15 -13.43 18.04
CA GLY A 195 11.18 -11.97 18.02
C GLY A 195 11.99 -11.37 19.17
N GLY A 196 12.58 -10.21 18.93
CA GLY A 196 13.29 -9.46 19.95
C GLY A 196 13.42 -7.98 19.62
N MET A 197 13.50 -7.15 20.66
CA MET A 197 13.79 -5.72 20.55
C MET A 197 15.23 -5.42 20.97
N TYR A 198 15.99 -4.81 20.07
CA TYR A 198 17.39 -4.46 20.33
C TYR A 198 17.51 -3.02 20.80
N PHE A 199 18.12 -2.86 21.97
CA PHE A 199 18.49 -1.60 22.57
C PHE A 199 19.98 -1.40 22.32
N ASN A 200 20.34 -0.31 21.63
CA ASN A 200 21.72 0.07 21.39
C ASN A 200 22.26 0.94 22.55
N ARG A 201 23.58 0.90 22.77
CA ARG A 201 24.20 1.72 23.83
C ARG A 201 24.06 3.22 23.61
N GLU A 202 24.08 3.68 22.36
CA GLU A 202 24.01 5.12 22.05
C GLU A 202 22.71 5.76 22.55
N SER A 203 21.57 5.16 22.27
CA SER A 203 20.27 5.72 22.66
C SER A 203 19.81 5.27 24.04
N TRP A 204 20.23 4.08 24.49
CA TRP A 204 19.68 3.42 25.69
C TRP A 204 20.71 3.12 26.78
N GLY A 205 21.98 3.47 26.57
CA GLY A 205 23.07 3.24 27.54
C GLY A 205 23.53 1.79 27.68
N VAL A 206 22.88 0.84 27.00
CA VAL A 206 23.23 -0.59 27.02
C VAL A 206 23.04 -1.22 25.66
N ASP A 207 23.94 -2.13 25.27
CA ASP A 207 23.69 -3.06 24.17
C ASP A 207 22.94 -4.27 24.75
N ARG A 208 21.65 -4.38 24.42
CA ARG A 208 20.82 -5.47 24.93
C ARG A 208 19.76 -5.89 23.93
N MET A 209 19.75 -7.19 23.63
CA MET A 209 18.63 -7.85 22.97
C MET A 209 17.64 -8.30 24.06
N VAL A 210 16.41 -7.81 24.01
CA VAL A 210 15.33 -8.25 24.89
C VAL A 210 14.41 -9.16 24.07
N PRO A 211 14.22 -10.42 24.48
CA PRO A 211 13.20 -11.28 23.88
C PRO A 211 11.84 -10.61 24.05
N PHE A 212 11.21 -10.28 22.93
CA PHE A 212 9.90 -9.64 22.92
C PHE A 212 9.23 -9.99 21.61
N ASP A 213 8.16 -10.76 21.70
CA ASP A 213 7.35 -11.13 20.56
C ASP A 213 6.30 -10.02 20.37
N MET A 214 6.66 -8.97 19.60
CA MET A 214 5.77 -7.82 19.38
C MET A 214 4.45 -8.23 18.75
N GLU A 215 4.42 -9.30 17.96
CA GLU A 215 3.24 -9.82 17.27
C GLU A 215 3.65 -11.07 16.46
N VAL A 216 3.05 -12.22 16.77
CA VAL A 216 2.85 -13.41 15.91
C VAL A 216 4.03 -13.89 15.03
N PHE A 217 5.29 -13.58 15.34
CA PHE A 217 6.42 -14.14 14.59
C PHE A 217 6.52 -15.66 14.75
N GLN A 218 5.79 -16.26 15.70
CA GLN A 218 5.66 -17.70 15.80
C GLN A 218 4.67 -18.32 14.79
N SER A 219 3.87 -17.55 14.04
CA SER A 219 2.74 -18.12 13.27
C SER A 219 2.78 -18.02 11.76
N THR A 220 3.57 -17.13 11.12
CA THR A 220 3.41 -16.93 9.67
C THR A 220 4.66 -16.50 8.90
N LEU A 221 5.10 -17.37 8.00
CA LEU A 221 5.87 -17.03 6.79
C LEU A 221 5.14 -17.68 5.60
N PRO A 222 4.63 -16.91 4.62
CA PRO A 222 4.00 -17.50 3.45
C PRO A 222 5.07 -18.11 2.52
N LEU A 223 5.07 -19.44 2.42
CA LEU A 223 5.82 -20.17 1.39
C LEU A 223 4.96 -21.32 0.87
N ALA A 224 3.87 -21.00 0.16
CA ALA A 224 3.21 -21.99 -0.67
C ALA A 224 4.14 -22.32 -1.86
N PRO A 225 4.32 -23.61 -2.21
CA PRO A 225 4.84 -23.98 -3.52
C PRO A 225 3.92 -23.41 -4.61
N SER A 226 4.48 -22.64 -5.54
CA SER A 226 3.78 -22.26 -6.77
C SER A 226 3.66 -23.50 -7.65
N THR A 227 2.47 -23.78 -8.18
CA THR A 227 2.25 -24.78 -9.23
C THR A 227 2.47 -24.20 -10.63
N LEU A 228 2.77 -22.90 -10.72
CA LEU A 228 3.30 -22.22 -11.90
C LEU A 228 4.83 -22.25 -11.87
#